data_AF-A0A6I2FBS7-F1
#
_entry.id   AF-A0A6I2FBS7-F1
#
_cell.length_a   1.000
_cell.length_b   1.000
_cell.length_c   1.000
_cell.angle_alpha   90.00
_cell.angle_beta   90.00
_cell.angle_gamma   90.00
#
_symmetry.space_group_name_H-M   'P 1'
#
loop_
_entity.id
_entity.type
_entity.pdbx_description
1 polymer ?
#
loop_
_entity_poly.entity_id
_entity_poly.type
_entity_poly.pdbx_seq_one_letter_code
_entity_poly.pdbx_strand_id
1 'polypeptide(L)'
;MAEPKRTAARGASFWICYVVVLIGAGVGLAHTSGAIVDQGLGDADALFAAARSIAIFVLALVAPMFRSDDALLAVAVVLTIVLGIDAFIGAMHGNVWISASSVVLCLGTLVAATFVARSDRIRDRA
;
A
#
# COMPACT_ATOMS: atom_id res chain seq x y z
N MET A 1 -33.51 12.79 1.00
CA MET A 1 -33.09 11.46 0.48
C MET A 1 -31.60 11.36 0.11
N ALA A 2 -30.72 12.29 0.50
CA ALA A 2 -29.29 12.25 0.13
C ALA A 2 -28.39 11.39 1.04
N GLU A 3 -28.86 11.08 2.25
CA GLU A 3 -28.12 10.36 3.29
C GLU A 3 -27.68 8.93 2.94
N PRO A 4 -28.55 8.03 2.39
CA PRO A 4 -28.14 6.67 2.10
C PRO A 4 -27.07 6.59 0.99
N LYS A 5 -27.09 7.53 0.04
CA LYS A 5 -26.12 7.60 -1.07
C LYS A 5 -24.73 8.02 -0.57
N ARG A 6 -24.64 8.89 0.45
CA ARG A 6 -23.35 9.29 1.05
C ARG A 6 -22.69 8.15 1.82
N THR A 7 -23.47 7.36 2.56
CA THR A 7 -22.94 6.21 3.32
C THR A 7 -22.40 5.10 2.41
N ALA A 8 -23.09 4.82 1.30
CA ALA A 8 -22.63 3.84 0.30
C ALA A 8 -21.32 4.27 -0.39
N ALA A 9 -21.19 5.56 -0.73
CA ALA A 9 -19.97 6.09 -1.35
C ALA A 9 -18.75 6.03 -0.42
N ARG A 10 -18.94 6.19 0.90
CA ARG A 10 -17.88 6.05 1.93
C ARG A 10 -17.40 4.61 2.06
N GLY A 11 -18.34 3.67 2.14
CA GLY A 11 -17.98 2.25 2.16
C GLY A 11 -17.15 1.88 0.92
N ALA A 12 -17.55 2.38 -0.25
CA ALA A 12 -16.82 2.15 -1.48
C ALA A 12 -15.40 2.75 -1.47
N SER A 13 -15.20 3.99 -1.01
CA SER A 13 -13.86 4.62 -0.98
C SER A 13 -12.91 3.87 -0.05
N PHE A 14 -13.38 3.46 1.13
CA PHE A 14 -12.61 2.64 2.06
C PHE A 14 -12.18 1.32 1.41
N TRP A 15 -13.12 0.57 0.82
CA TRP A 15 -12.82 -0.73 0.21
C TRP A 15 -11.89 -0.61 -1.01
N ILE A 16 -12.04 0.44 -1.82
CA ILE A 16 -11.14 0.69 -2.95
C ILE A 16 -9.72 0.93 -2.44
N CYS A 17 -9.55 1.82 -1.45
CA CYS A 17 -8.23 2.08 -0.87
C CYS A 17 -7.63 0.83 -0.23
N TYR A 18 -8.44 0.07 0.50
CA TYR A 18 -8.02 -1.20 1.08
C TYR A 18 -7.51 -2.18 0.02
N VAL A 19 -8.24 -2.37 -1.08
CA VAL A 19 -7.82 -3.27 -2.17
C VAL A 19 -6.51 -2.79 -2.81
N VAL A 20 -6.36 -1.48 -3.06
CA VAL A 20 -5.13 -0.91 -3.63
C VAL A 20 -3.93 -1.12 -2.70
N VAL A 21 -4.11 -0.87 -1.40
CA VAL A 21 -3.07 -1.09 -0.38
C VAL A 21 -2.70 -2.58 -0.30
N LEU A 22 -3.69 -3.47 -0.32
CA LEU A 22 -3.46 -4.91 -0.26
C LEU A 22 -2.67 -5.40 -1.49
N ILE A 23 -3.04 -4.94 -2.70
CA ILE A 23 -2.33 -5.27 -3.94
C ILE A 23 -0.90 -4.75 -3.87
N GLY A 24 -0.69 -3.49 -3.47
CA GLY A 24 0.64 -2.90 -3.36
C GLY A 24 1.54 -3.65 -2.39
N ALA A 25 1.02 -3.98 -1.20
CA ALA A 25 1.75 -4.76 -0.21
C ALA A 25 2.06 -6.19 -0.70
N GLY A 26 1.10 -6.83 -1.40
CA GLY A 26 1.30 -8.15 -1.98
C GLY A 26 2.37 -8.18 -3.07
N VAL A 27 2.42 -7.15 -3.92
CA VAL A 27 3.46 -7.02 -4.94
C VAL A 27 4.84 -6.75 -4.31
N GLY A 28 4.91 -5.91 -3.27
CA GLY A 28 6.14 -5.70 -2.50
C GLY A 28 6.66 -6.99 -1.88
N LEU A 29 5.76 -7.83 -1.35
CA LEU A 29 6.10 -9.16 -0.84
C LEU A 29 6.64 -10.07 -1.96
N ALA A 30 5.99 -10.09 -3.12
CA ALA A 30 6.44 -10.86 -4.28
C ALA A 30 7.86 -10.46 -4.72
N HIS A 31 8.14 -9.16 -4.83
CA HIS A 31 9.49 -8.67 -5.16
C HIS A 31 10.55 -9.17 -4.17
N THR A 32 10.27 -9.09 -2.87
CA THR A 32 11.22 -9.54 -1.85
C THR A 32 11.38 -11.06 -1.80
N SER A 33 10.34 -11.83 -2.11
CA SER A 33 10.46 -13.28 -2.26
C SER A 33 11.32 -13.67 -3.46
N GLY A 34 11.20 -12.96 -4.58
CA GLY A 34 12.09 -13.11 -5.73
C GLY A 34 13.55 -12.81 -5.36
N ALA A 35 13.79 -11.72 -4.63
CA ALA A 35 15.14 -11.39 -4.15
C ALA A 35 15.74 -12.49 -3.26
N ILE A 36 14.98 -13.09 -2.35
CA ILE A 36 15.44 -14.23 -1.54
C ILE A 36 15.77 -15.44 -2.42
N VAL A 37 14.96 -15.72 -3.44
CA VAL A 37 15.22 -16.84 -4.37
C VAL A 37 16.50 -16.61 -5.16
N ASP A 38 16.75 -15.38 -5.60
CA ASP A 38 17.92 -15.03 -6.42
C ASP A 38 19.22 -14.90 -5.59
N GLN A 39 19.14 -14.36 -4.37
CA GLN A 39 20.31 -14.00 -3.55
C GLN A 39 20.57 -15.00 -2.41
N GLY A 40 19.56 -15.80 -2.05
CA GLY A 40 19.64 -16.83 -1.01
C GLY A 40 19.36 -16.31 0.41
N LEU A 41 19.13 -17.25 1.33
CA LEU A 41 18.83 -16.97 2.74
C LEU A 41 20.05 -16.47 3.55
N GLY A 42 21.23 -16.45 2.95
CA GLY A 42 22.44 -15.91 3.58
C GLY A 42 22.56 -14.39 3.46
N ASP A 43 21.76 -13.77 2.60
CA ASP A 43 21.80 -12.34 2.38
C ASP A 43 20.89 -11.58 3.35
N ALA A 44 21.52 -10.73 4.18
CA ALA A 44 20.83 -9.99 5.23
C ALA A 44 19.90 -8.92 4.64
N ASP A 45 20.25 -8.32 3.51
CA ASP A 45 19.48 -7.25 2.87
C ASP A 45 18.19 -7.81 2.27
N ALA A 46 18.25 -8.94 1.57
CA ALA A 46 17.07 -9.65 1.05
C ALA A 46 16.11 -10.06 2.19
N LEU A 47 16.63 -10.60 3.29
CA LEU A 47 15.83 -10.98 4.46
C LEU A 47 15.19 -9.77 5.15
N PHE A 48 15.94 -8.67 5.30
CA PHE A 48 15.41 -7.43 5.87
C PHE A 48 14.29 -6.85 5.01
N ALA A 49 14.49 -6.80 3.69
CA ALA A 49 13.49 -6.34 2.75
C ALA A 49 12.21 -7.19 2.85
N ALA A 50 12.35 -8.53 2.92
CA ALA A 50 11.22 -9.44 3.07
C ALA A 50 10.48 -9.25 4.41
N ALA A 51 11.20 -9.13 5.53
CA ALA A 51 10.59 -8.88 6.83
C ALA A 51 9.75 -7.60 6.83
N ARG A 52 10.26 -6.53 6.22
CA ARG A 52 9.52 -5.26 6.04
C ARG A 52 8.25 -5.45 5.21
N SER A 53 8.34 -6.11 4.06
CA SER A 53 7.19 -6.35 3.17
C SER A 53 6.13 -7.24 3.85
N ILE A 54 6.55 -8.28 4.58
CA ILE A 54 5.66 -9.13 5.37
C ILE A 54 4.95 -8.30 6.45
N ALA A 55 5.67 -7.47 7.19
CA ALA A 55 5.07 -6.64 8.24
C ALA A 55 3.99 -5.71 7.67
N ILE A 56 4.26 -5.06 6.53
CA ILE A 56 3.30 -4.17 5.86
C ILE A 56 2.10 -4.96 5.32
N PHE A 57 2.32 -6.15 4.76
CA PHE A 57 1.25 -7.01 4.27
C PHE A 57 0.33 -7.48 5.39
N VAL A 58 0.90 -7.88 6.53
CA VAL A 58 0.13 -8.25 7.74
C VAL A 58 -0.64 -7.05 8.26
N LEU A 59 -0.01 -5.86 8.33
CA LEU A 59 -0.69 -4.64 8.76
C LEU A 59 -1.87 -4.30 7.83
N ALA A 60 -1.69 -4.45 6.53
CA ALA A 60 -2.74 -4.27 5.54
C ALA A 60 -3.90 -5.24 5.78
N LEU A 61 -3.63 -6.53 6.02
CA LEU A 61 -4.67 -7.53 6.30
C LEU A 61 -5.48 -7.24 7.57
N VAL A 62 -4.83 -6.68 8.60
CA VAL A 62 -5.46 -6.40 9.89
C VAL A 62 -6.22 -5.06 9.89
N ALA A 63 -5.80 -4.07 9.10
CA ALA A 63 -6.43 -2.75 8.99
C ALA A 63 -7.98 -2.77 8.87
N PRO A 64 -8.64 -3.61 8.04
CA PRO A 64 -10.09 -3.64 7.92
C PRO A 64 -10.83 -4.14 9.17
N MET A 65 -10.16 -4.87 10.09
CA MET A 65 -10.78 -5.33 11.32
C MET A 65 -11.17 -4.17 12.25
N PHE A 66 -10.47 -3.04 12.15
CA PHE A 66 -10.71 -1.86 12.98
C PHE A 66 -11.68 -0.85 12.34
N ARG A 67 -12.06 -1.05 11.06
CA ARG A 67 -12.96 -0.15 10.29
C ARG A 67 -12.62 1.35 10.42
N SER A 68 -11.33 1.67 10.62
CA SER A 68 -10.84 3.02 10.85
C SER A 68 -10.18 3.56 9.58
N ASP A 69 -10.71 4.67 9.06
CA ASP A 69 -10.14 5.38 7.90
C ASP A 69 -8.71 5.86 8.21
N ASP A 70 -8.45 6.33 9.43
CA ASP A 70 -7.13 6.78 9.88
C ASP A 70 -6.10 5.64 9.88
N ALA A 71 -6.50 4.46 10.36
CA ALA A 71 -5.62 3.30 10.36
C ALA A 71 -5.24 2.88 8.93
N LEU A 72 -6.23 2.85 8.02
CA LEU A 72 -5.98 2.52 6.62
C LEU A 72 -5.10 3.58 5.92
N LEU A 73 -5.33 4.87 6.21
CA LEU A 73 -4.50 5.95 5.70
C LEU A 73 -3.05 5.85 6.21
N ALA A 74 -2.85 5.54 7.49
CA ALA A 74 -1.51 5.33 8.03
C ALA A 74 -0.77 4.18 7.31
N VAL A 75 -1.45 3.05 7.07
CA VAL A 75 -0.89 1.94 6.29
C VAL A 75 -0.56 2.39 4.86
N ALA A 76 -1.47 3.10 4.21
CA ALA A 76 -1.28 3.59 2.84
C ALA A 76 -0.07 4.54 2.72
N VAL A 77 0.15 5.41 3.69
CA VAL A 77 1.33 6.30 3.74
C VAL A 77 2.61 5.49 3.85
N VAL A 78 2.68 4.55 4.80
CA VAL A 78 3.86 3.68 4.98
C VAL A 78 4.15 2.92 3.69
N LEU A 79 3.13 2.31 3.08
CA LEU A 79 3.27 1.57 1.83
C LEU A 79 3.74 2.48 0.68
N THR A 80 3.22 3.69 0.58
CA THR A 80 3.64 4.68 -0.43
C THR A 80 5.13 5.00 -0.32
N ILE A 81 5.62 5.23 0.91
CA ILE A 81 7.04 5.51 1.16
C ILE A 81 7.88 4.32 0.72
N VAL A 82 7.48 3.11 1.09
CA VAL A 82 8.20 1.88 0.72
C VAL A 82 8.24 1.68 -0.78
N LEU A 83 7.11 1.83 -1.49
CA LEU A 83 7.07 1.73 -2.94
C LEU A 83 7.90 2.82 -3.62
N GLY A 84 7.95 4.03 -3.06
CA GLY A 84 8.85 5.09 -3.55
C GLY A 84 10.33 4.71 -3.43
N ILE A 85 10.72 4.07 -2.32
CA ILE A 85 12.08 3.55 -2.10
C ILE A 85 12.38 2.39 -3.06
N ASP A 86 11.45 1.45 -3.21
CA ASP A 86 11.63 0.29 -4.10
C ASP A 86 11.75 0.72 -5.57
N ALA A 87 11.00 1.76 -5.97
CA ALA A 87 11.14 2.37 -7.28
C ALA A 87 12.55 2.92 -7.53
N PHE A 88 13.11 3.62 -6.53
CA PHE A 88 14.47 4.17 -6.57
C PHE A 88 15.52 3.05 -6.60
N ILE A 89 15.39 2.04 -5.75
CA ILE A 89 16.30 0.88 -5.71
C ILE A 89 16.28 0.13 -7.05
N GLY A 90 15.08 -0.09 -7.63
CA GLY A 90 14.92 -0.72 -8.93
C GLY A 90 15.62 0.06 -10.04
N ALA A 91 15.53 1.40 -10.03
CA ALA A 91 16.22 2.25 -10.99
C ALA A 91 17.76 2.16 -10.85
N MET A 92 18.27 2.16 -9.62
CA MET A 92 19.71 2.07 -9.34
C MET A 92 20.31 0.72 -9.77
N HIS A 93 19.54 -0.37 -9.69
CA HIS A 93 19.98 -1.70 -10.11
C HIS A 93 19.65 -2.03 -11.58
N GLY A 94 19.12 -1.09 -12.35
CA GLY A 94 18.69 -1.32 -13.74
C GLY A 94 17.50 -2.30 -13.87
N ASN A 95 16.81 -2.60 -12.77
CA ASN A 95 15.64 -3.47 -12.76
C ASN A 95 14.38 -2.66 -13.07
N VAL A 96 14.14 -2.47 -14.37
CA VAL A 96 13.01 -1.70 -14.91
C VAL A 96 11.67 -2.24 -14.40
N TRP A 97 11.55 -3.56 -14.21
CA TRP A 97 10.31 -4.18 -13.75
C TRP A 97 9.95 -3.75 -12.32
N ILE A 98 10.89 -3.89 -11.38
CA ILE A 98 10.69 -3.45 -9.98
C ILE A 98 10.42 -1.95 -9.93
N SER A 99 11.16 -1.17 -10.72
CA SER A 99 11.00 0.29 -10.72
C SER A 99 9.61 0.70 -11.20
N ALA A 100 9.19 0.19 -12.36
CA ALA A 100 7.91 0.55 -12.97
C ALA A 100 6.70 0.08 -12.14
N SER A 101 6.72 -1.16 -11.63
CA SER A 101 5.64 -1.68 -10.79
C SER A 101 5.48 -0.83 -9.52
N SER A 102 6.61 -0.49 -8.88
CA SER A 102 6.63 0.28 -7.64
C SER A 102 6.13 1.71 -7.86
N VAL A 103 6.51 2.36 -8.97
CA VAL A 103 5.99 3.69 -9.32
C VAL A 103 4.47 3.66 -9.52
N VAL A 104 3.97 2.71 -10.31
CA VAL A 104 2.53 2.59 -10.59
C VAL A 104 1.73 2.36 -9.31
N LEU A 105 2.19 1.44 -8.46
CA LEU A 105 1.54 1.14 -7.20
C LEU A 105 1.64 2.30 -6.20
N CYS A 106 2.78 3.02 -6.18
CA CYS A 106 2.97 4.20 -5.34
C CYS A 106 1.93 5.27 -5.69
N LEU A 107 1.80 5.61 -6.98
CA LEU A 107 0.82 6.57 -7.46
C LEU A 107 -0.62 6.10 -7.20
N GLY A 108 -0.92 4.83 -7.46
CA GLY A 108 -2.23 4.25 -7.19
C GLY A 108 -2.61 4.35 -5.71
N THR A 109 -1.68 4.03 -4.82
CA THR A 109 -1.87 4.09 -3.36
C THR A 109 -2.07 5.54 -2.91
N LEU A 110 -1.28 6.48 -3.41
CA LEU A 110 -1.43 7.91 -3.16
C LEU A 110 -2.81 8.43 -3.56
N VAL A 111 -3.24 8.11 -4.78
CA VAL A 111 -4.55 8.51 -5.29
C VAL A 111 -5.66 7.93 -4.41
N ALA A 112 -5.62 6.62 -4.13
CA ALA A 112 -6.63 5.97 -3.30
C ALA A 112 -6.69 6.55 -1.87
N ALA A 113 -5.53 6.79 -1.25
CA ALA A 113 -5.42 7.44 0.05
C ALA A 113 -6.00 8.86 0.03
N THR A 114 -5.72 9.66 -1.01
CA THR A 114 -6.28 11.01 -1.12
C THR A 114 -7.80 11.00 -1.26
N PHE A 115 -8.37 10.01 -1.96
CA PHE A 115 -9.82 9.84 -2.05
C PHE A 115 -10.46 9.53 -0.70
N VAL A 116 -9.87 8.62 0.09
CA VAL A 116 -10.33 8.34 1.45
C VAL A 116 -10.22 9.58 2.34
N ALA A 117 -9.07 10.24 2.37
CA ALA A 117 -8.86 11.43 3.18
C ALA A 117 -9.79 12.60 2.81
N ARG A 118 -10.11 12.77 1.51
CA ARG A 118 -11.12 13.75 1.08
C ARG A 118 -12.52 13.35 1.51
N SER A 119 -12.87 12.07 1.41
CA SER A 119 -14.19 11.58 1.83
C SER A 119 -14.42 11.75 3.34
N ASP A 120 -13.35 11.64 4.13
CA ASP A 120 -13.37 11.87 5.56
C ASP A 120 -13.43 13.36 5.94
N ARG A 121 -12.59 14.24 5.35
CA ARG A 121 -12.67 15.70 5.62
C ARG A 121 -14.03 16.34 5.31
N ILE A 122 -14.78 15.84 4.32
CA ILE A 122 -16.11 16.34 4.00
C ILE A 122 -17.11 16.03 5.14
N ARG A 123 -16.84 15.03 5.98
CA ARG A 123 -17.64 14.65 7.15
C ARG A 123 -17.51 15.65 8.29
N ASP A 124 -16.30 16.08 8.64
CA ASP A 124 -16.07 17.01 9.77
C ASP A 124 -16.70 18.39 9.57
N ARG A 125 -17.12 18.71 8.36
CA ARG A 125 -17.74 20.00 8.00
C ARG A 125 -19.26 19.94 7.82
N ALA A 126 -19.88 18.76 7.94
CA ALA A 126 -21.32 18.54 7.72
C ALA A 126 -22.03 18.25 9.05
#